data_AF-A0A9P6K4A8-F1
#
_entry.id   AF-A0A9P6K4A8-F1
#
_cell.length_a   1.000
_cell.length_b   1.000
_cell.length_c   1.000
_cell.angle_alpha   90.00
_cell.angle_beta   90.00
_cell.angle_gamma   90.00
#
_symmetry.space_group_name_H-M   'P 1'
#
loop_
_entity.id
_entity.type
_entity.pdbx_description
1 polymer ?
#
loop_
_entity_poly.entity_id
_entity_poly.type
_entity_poly.pdbx_seq_one_letter_code
_entity_poly.pdbx_strand_id
1 'polypeptide(L)'
;MELAAKACPFLRNSTPSALRSLSQKPKTAMASNGLVHMAQQCPVMGKAMTIQARSAMMTGCPVSSGARHFSASAAKAKPAKSQVLGYASTATSNDLKASVQHELHKANPAPGAACPFKPIIPASHAVPTAGKPFDYEQVYEAELQKKHQDKSYRFFNNINRLAQQFPRAHTAKAEDEVTVWCSNDYLGMSKNPVVVETMKETLSKYGAGAGGTRNIAGNGAMHLALEDELAALHHKPAALVFSSCYVANDATLSTLAQKLPNCVILSDAMNHASMIQGIKHSGVKKMIFRHNDTTHLEELLKTLDPSIPKIIAFETVYSMSGTIGKVNDICRLAKKYGAITFLDEVHAVGMYGPHGAGVAEHLDFAGNLNRPQNSPVQTVMDQVDIISGTLGKAFGVVGGYIAGSAAMVDMIRSYAPGFIFTTSLPPAIVAGATASIQYLRNSPHERIAQQTNTRTLKAELAALDIPVVPNPSHIVPVLVGDAEVCKAASDELLRSHGIYVQSINYPTVPRGEERLRITPTPGHTDEMMGHLIRSLESVWQRNGLKRTSQWKATGGRAGVVEGAVDPTPIWTEAQLGLSASVLGHLKVVTDAAPQDTLTAQATAQP
;
A
#
# COMPACT_ATOMS: atom_id res chain seq x y z
N MET A 1 -27.84 -21.53 -3.86
CA MET A 1 -29.33 -21.45 -3.78
C MET A 1 -29.99 -22.79 -3.45
N GLU A 2 -29.47 -23.94 -3.89
CA GLU A 2 -30.05 -25.26 -3.58
C GLU A 2 -30.11 -25.61 -2.08
N LEU A 3 -29.10 -25.23 -1.29
CA LEU A 3 -29.09 -25.42 0.17
C LEU A 3 -30.18 -24.58 0.89
N ALA A 4 -30.46 -23.37 0.40
CA ALA A 4 -31.50 -22.51 0.97
C ALA A 4 -32.93 -22.96 0.60
N ALA A 5 -33.10 -23.58 -0.58
CA ALA A 5 -34.38 -24.11 -1.04
C ALA A 5 -34.82 -25.36 -0.26
N LYS A 6 -33.89 -26.16 0.28
CA LYS A 6 -34.21 -27.34 1.11
C LYS A 6 -34.72 -26.97 2.51
N ALA A 7 -34.31 -25.83 3.05
CA ALA A 7 -34.64 -25.40 4.42
C ALA A 7 -35.91 -24.53 4.50
N CYS A 8 -36.38 -23.95 3.38
CA CYS A 8 -37.50 -23.03 3.36
C CYS A 8 -38.63 -23.54 2.43
N PRO A 9 -39.76 -24.03 2.98
CA PRO A 9 -40.89 -24.52 2.19
C PRO A 9 -41.43 -23.48 1.18
N PHE A 10 -41.29 -22.20 1.51
CA PHE A 10 -41.69 -21.09 0.64
C PHE A 10 -40.78 -20.96 -0.60
N LEU A 11 -39.46 -21.11 -0.44
CA LEU A 11 -38.51 -21.08 -1.58
C LEU A 11 -38.55 -22.37 -2.38
N ARG A 12 -38.92 -23.50 -1.75
CA ARG A 12 -39.05 -24.81 -2.41
C ARG A 12 -40.21 -24.84 -3.41
N ASN A 13 -41.33 -24.20 -3.09
CA ASN A 13 -42.56 -24.26 -3.88
C ASN A 13 -42.84 -22.99 -4.71
N SER A 14 -41.94 -22.00 -4.69
CA SER A 14 -42.12 -20.74 -5.43
C SER A 14 -41.14 -20.64 -6.60
N THR A 15 -41.64 -20.32 -7.79
CA THR A 15 -40.78 -20.14 -8.95
C THR A 15 -39.97 -18.83 -8.87
N PRO A 16 -38.78 -18.75 -9.49
CA PRO A 16 -37.99 -17.50 -9.55
C PRO A 16 -38.72 -16.33 -10.22
N SER A 17 -39.74 -16.60 -11.03
CA SER A 17 -40.63 -15.59 -11.62
C SER A 17 -41.66 -15.08 -10.61
N ALA A 18 -42.27 -15.98 -9.82
CA ALA A 18 -43.19 -15.61 -8.74
C ALA A 18 -42.51 -14.76 -7.65
N LEU A 19 -41.27 -15.12 -7.27
CA LEU A 19 -40.48 -14.36 -6.28
C LEU A 19 -40.13 -12.94 -6.77
N ARG A 20 -39.86 -12.77 -8.06
CA ARG A 20 -39.65 -11.45 -8.68
C ARG A 20 -40.93 -10.63 -8.79
N SER A 21 -42.06 -11.27 -9.08
CA SER A 21 -43.35 -10.58 -9.11
C SER A 21 -43.77 -10.06 -7.73
N LEU A 22 -43.50 -10.84 -6.68
CA LEU A 22 -43.77 -10.48 -5.28
C LEU A 22 -42.88 -9.36 -4.75
N SER A 23 -41.65 -9.21 -5.26
CA SER A 23 -40.74 -8.14 -4.82
C SER A 23 -40.98 -6.80 -5.54
N GLN A 24 -41.82 -6.77 -6.58
CA GLN A 24 -42.00 -5.61 -7.47
C GLN A 24 -43.41 -5.00 -7.45
N LYS A 25 -44.40 -5.58 -6.76
CA LYS A 25 -45.79 -5.05 -6.73
C LYS A 25 -46.17 -4.37 -5.41
N PRO A 26 -46.73 -3.14 -5.41
CA PRO A 26 -47.25 -2.48 -4.21
C PRO A 26 -48.56 -3.12 -3.71
N LYS A 27 -48.82 -2.99 -2.39
CA LYS A 27 -49.81 -3.75 -1.59
C LYS A 27 -51.28 -3.70 -2.04
N THR A 28 -51.70 -2.79 -2.92
CA THR A 28 -53.13 -2.57 -3.22
C THR A 28 -53.72 -3.54 -4.26
N ALA A 29 -52.93 -4.43 -4.86
CA ALA A 29 -53.38 -5.28 -5.96
C ALA A 29 -53.09 -6.79 -5.78
N MET A 30 -53.16 -7.34 -4.56
CA MET A 30 -53.02 -8.79 -4.34
C MET A 30 -54.25 -9.40 -3.67
N ALA A 31 -54.88 -10.36 -4.35
CA ALA A 31 -55.90 -11.23 -3.78
C ALA A 31 -55.27 -12.22 -2.78
N SER A 32 -55.89 -12.39 -1.61
CA SER A 32 -55.35 -13.21 -0.52
C SER A 32 -55.50 -14.69 -0.80
N ASN A 33 -54.39 -15.36 -1.09
CA ASN A 33 -54.26 -16.81 -1.14
C ASN A 33 -53.24 -17.30 -0.10
N GLY A 34 -53.32 -18.58 0.28
CA GLY A 34 -52.65 -19.14 1.46
C GLY A 34 -51.12 -18.94 1.51
N LEU A 35 -50.48 -18.80 0.35
CA LEU A 35 -49.04 -18.52 0.23
C LEU A 35 -48.66 -17.12 0.72
N VAL A 36 -49.53 -16.11 0.52
CA VAL A 36 -49.30 -14.73 0.99
C VAL A 36 -49.41 -14.66 2.52
N HIS A 37 -50.35 -15.43 3.10
CA HIS A 37 -50.52 -15.51 4.55
C HIS A 37 -49.30 -16.14 5.24
N MET A 38 -48.73 -17.21 4.65
CA MET A 38 -47.52 -17.84 5.18
C MET A 38 -46.27 -16.93 5.03
N ALA A 39 -46.17 -16.16 3.95
CA ALA A 39 -45.07 -15.22 3.75
C ALA A 39 -45.09 -14.05 4.76
N GLN A 40 -46.28 -13.59 5.17
CA GLN A 40 -46.43 -12.52 6.17
C GLN A 40 -46.04 -12.96 7.59
N GLN A 41 -46.19 -14.24 7.92
CA GLN A 41 -45.81 -14.81 9.21
C GLN A 41 -44.33 -15.22 9.28
N CYS A 42 -43.58 -15.08 8.18
CA CYS A 42 -42.15 -15.40 8.15
C CYS A 42 -41.32 -14.26 8.80
N PRO A 43 -40.42 -14.55 9.76
CA PRO A 43 -39.65 -13.52 10.46
C PRO A 43 -38.64 -12.75 9.58
N VAL A 44 -38.32 -13.29 8.39
CA VAL A 44 -37.44 -12.65 7.40
C VAL A 44 -38.25 -11.91 6.33
N MET A 45 -39.26 -12.57 5.73
CA MET A 45 -40.06 -11.97 4.65
C MET A 45 -41.13 -10.98 5.15
N GLY A 46 -41.72 -11.21 6.32
CA GLY A 46 -42.72 -10.32 6.91
C GLY A 46 -42.16 -8.92 7.21
N LYS A 47 -40.89 -8.82 7.61
CA LYS A 47 -40.20 -7.53 7.81
C LYS A 47 -39.96 -6.81 6.47
N ALA A 48 -39.51 -7.52 5.44
CA ALA A 48 -39.28 -6.96 4.11
C ALA A 48 -40.57 -6.45 3.45
N MET A 49 -41.68 -7.19 3.57
CA MET A 49 -42.99 -6.78 3.03
C MET A 49 -43.64 -5.62 3.79
N THR A 50 -43.24 -5.37 5.03
CA THR A 50 -43.74 -4.23 5.84
C THR A 50 -43.02 -2.92 5.47
N ILE A 51 -41.75 -3.00 5.06
CA ILE A 51 -40.94 -1.84 4.67
C ILE A 51 -41.40 -1.26 3.31
N GLN A 52 -41.80 -2.10 2.34
CA GLN A 52 -42.35 -1.63 1.06
C GLN A 52 -43.71 -0.91 1.18
N ALA A 53 -44.51 -1.22 2.21
CA ALA A 53 -45.78 -0.54 2.44
C ALA A 53 -45.62 0.93 2.88
N ARG A 54 -44.51 1.25 3.55
CA ARG A 54 -44.22 2.62 4.02
C ARG A 54 -43.70 3.53 2.91
N SER A 55 -43.08 2.98 1.86
CA SER A 55 -42.55 3.78 0.75
C SER A 55 -43.62 4.31 -0.21
N ALA A 56 -44.83 3.72 -0.21
CA ALA A 56 -45.94 4.16 -1.07
C ALA A 56 -46.80 5.30 -0.46
N MET A 57 -46.54 5.71 0.79
CA MET A 57 -47.31 6.76 1.48
C MET A 57 -46.64 8.15 1.48
N MET A 58 -45.44 8.30 0.90
CA MET A 58 -44.68 9.57 0.91
C MET A 58 -44.61 10.30 -0.44
N THR A 59 -45.39 9.88 -1.44
CA THR A 59 -45.50 10.57 -2.74
C THR A 59 -46.95 10.96 -3.01
N GLY A 60 -47.35 12.11 -2.50
CA GLY A 60 -48.70 12.65 -2.69
C GLY A 60 -48.74 14.16 -2.54
N CYS A 61 -48.11 14.89 -3.45
CA CYS A 61 -48.40 16.32 -3.70
C CYS A 61 -48.50 16.54 -5.21
N PRO A 62 -49.55 17.21 -5.73
CA PRO A 62 -49.73 17.41 -7.16
C PRO A 62 -48.85 18.58 -7.64
N VAL A 63 -48.13 18.38 -8.75
CA VAL A 63 -47.37 19.44 -9.43
C VAL A 63 -48.23 19.99 -10.57
N SER A 64 -48.60 21.27 -10.48
CA SER A 64 -49.16 22.04 -11.60
C SER A 64 -48.03 22.61 -12.47
N SER A 65 -48.18 22.44 -13.78
CA SER A 65 -47.31 22.95 -14.85
C SER A 65 -47.23 24.48 -14.89
N GLY A 66 -46.02 25.02 -15.00
CA GLY A 66 -45.79 26.43 -15.30
C GLY A 66 -44.36 26.67 -15.79
N ALA A 67 -44.16 26.69 -17.10
CA ALA A 67 -42.91 27.07 -17.74
C ALA A 67 -42.68 28.59 -17.61
N ARG A 68 -41.49 29.01 -17.15
CA ARG A 68 -40.93 30.34 -17.44
C ARG A 68 -39.42 30.24 -17.65
N HIS A 69 -39.00 30.61 -18.86
CA HIS A 69 -37.63 31.00 -19.20
C HIS A 69 -37.22 32.23 -18.40
N PHE A 70 -35.99 32.23 -17.87
CA PHE A 70 -35.25 33.47 -17.62
C PHE A 70 -33.76 33.29 -17.94
N SER A 71 -33.25 34.30 -18.62
CA SER A 71 -31.91 34.49 -19.16
C SER A 71 -30.88 34.79 -18.06
N ALA A 72 -29.66 34.28 -18.25
CA ALA A 72 -28.51 34.62 -17.41
C ALA A 72 -27.88 35.95 -17.86
N SER A 73 -27.68 36.87 -16.92
CA SER A 73 -26.78 38.01 -17.08
C SER A 73 -25.72 37.97 -15.98
N ALA A 74 -24.46 38.16 -16.40
CA ALA A 74 -23.28 38.15 -15.58
C ALA A 74 -23.11 39.48 -14.82
N ALA A 75 -22.75 39.41 -13.54
CA ALA A 75 -22.24 40.56 -12.79
C ALA A 75 -20.94 40.18 -12.05
N LYS A 76 -19.89 40.96 -12.32
CA LYS A 76 -18.57 40.93 -11.69
C LYS A 76 -18.66 41.43 -10.24
N ALA A 77 -17.99 40.75 -9.31
CA ALA A 77 -17.70 41.27 -7.97
C ALA A 77 -16.17 41.41 -7.75
N LYS A 78 -15.75 42.55 -7.20
CA LYS A 78 -14.38 42.92 -6.82
C LYS A 78 -14.10 42.57 -5.34
N PRO A 79 -12.83 42.52 -4.89
CA PRO A 79 -12.44 41.78 -3.68
C PRO A 79 -12.55 42.62 -2.40
N ALA A 80 -12.87 41.96 -1.29
CA ALA A 80 -12.81 42.55 0.06
C ALA A 80 -11.60 42.00 0.83
N LYS A 81 -10.98 42.89 1.60
CA LYS A 81 -9.70 42.73 2.30
C LYS A 81 -9.78 41.79 3.52
N SER A 82 -8.68 41.06 3.70
CA SER A 82 -8.30 40.21 4.83
C SER A 82 -8.34 40.96 6.18
N GLN A 83 -9.00 40.37 7.17
CA GLN A 83 -8.66 40.54 8.58
C GLN A 83 -8.17 39.20 9.14
N VAL A 84 -6.95 39.24 9.66
CA VAL A 84 -6.24 38.16 10.33
C VAL A 84 -6.81 38.00 11.74
N LEU A 85 -7.27 36.80 12.09
CA LEU A 85 -7.48 36.40 13.47
C LEU A 85 -6.82 35.03 13.67
N GLY A 86 -5.71 35.03 14.41
CA GLY A 86 -5.05 33.82 14.86
C GLY A 86 -5.67 33.33 16.16
N TYR A 87 -5.93 32.03 16.26
CA TYR A 87 -5.99 31.31 17.52
C TYR A 87 -5.66 29.83 17.29
N ALA A 88 -4.49 29.42 17.77
CA ALA A 88 -4.14 28.02 18.01
C ALA A 88 -3.15 27.95 19.19
N SER A 89 -3.70 27.93 20.40
CA SER A 89 -3.08 27.51 21.67
C SER A 89 -4.17 27.79 22.72
N THR A 90 -4.71 26.90 23.53
CA THR A 90 -4.20 25.73 24.25
C THR A 90 -5.46 25.04 24.79
N ALA A 91 -5.61 23.73 24.63
CA ALA A 91 -6.60 22.97 25.39
C ALA A 91 -5.86 21.89 26.17
N THR A 92 -5.44 22.26 27.37
CA THR A 92 -5.06 21.31 28.42
C THR A 92 -6.33 20.79 29.11
N SER A 93 -6.28 19.51 29.45
CA SER A 93 -7.30 18.78 30.20
C SER A 93 -7.62 19.46 31.54
N ASN A 94 -8.80 20.09 31.65
CA ASN A 94 -9.58 20.17 32.91
C ASN A 94 -10.99 20.78 32.81
N ASP A 95 -11.47 21.26 31.65
CA ASP A 95 -12.75 22.00 31.57
C ASP A 95 -13.98 21.20 31.09
N LEU A 96 -14.15 19.95 31.52
CA LEU A 96 -15.41 19.20 31.34
C LEU A 96 -15.82 18.48 32.64
N LYS A 97 -15.93 19.25 33.73
CA LYS A 97 -16.70 18.86 34.92
C LYS A 97 -17.50 20.06 35.44
N ALA A 98 -18.64 20.33 34.80
CA ALA A 98 -19.82 20.87 35.48
C ALA A 98 -21.01 20.91 34.50
N SER A 99 -22.19 20.55 35.03
CA SER A 99 -23.52 20.90 34.50
C SER A 99 -24.09 19.99 33.40
N VAL A 100 -24.72 18.87 33.80
CA VAL A 100 -26.17 18.61 33.58
C VAL A 100 -26.63 17.61 34.64
N GLN A 101 -27.36 18.08 35.66
CA GLN A 101 -28.26 17.24 36.44
C GLN A 101 -29.55 17.08 35.64
N HIS A 102 -30.00 15.84 35.43
CA HIS A 102 -31.36 15.58 34.95
C HIS A 102 -32.01 14.54 35.85
N GLU A 103 -33.14 14.94 36.44
CA GLU A 103 -33.94 14.19 37.40
C GLU A 103 -34.47 12.87 36.80
N LEU A 104 -34.33 11.78 37.56
CA LEU A 104 -34.99 10.50 37.31
C LEU A 104 -36.37 10.51 37.98
N HIS A 105 -37.42 10.67 37.19
CA HIS A 105 -38.79 10.39 37.66
C HIS A 105 -39.01 8.87 37.75
N LYS A 106 -39.31 8.39 38.98
CA LYS A 106 -39.78 7.03 39.26
C LYS A 106 -41.24 6.89 38.79
N ALA A 107 -41.50 5.97 37.86
CA ALA A 107 -42.84 5.49 37.57
C ALA A 107 -42.99 4.04 38.08
N ASN A 108 -44.00 3.81 38.93
CA ASN A 108 -44.38 2.50 39.45
C ASN A 108 -45.00 1.61 38.35
N PRO A 109 -44.78 0.28 38.36
CA PRO A 109 -45.42 -0.64 37.42
C PRO A 109 -46.89 -0.92 37.80
N ALA A 110 -47.76 -0.94 36.78
CA ALA A 110 -49.17 -1.32 36.90
C ALA A 110 -49.36 -2.86 36.87
N PRO A 111 -50.46 -3.41 37.42
CA PRO A 111 -50.65 -4.85 37.63
C PRO A 111 -51.05 -5.61 36.36
N GLY A 112 -50.71 -6.90 36.33
CA GLY A 112 -50.73 -7.77 35.15
C GLY A 112 -52.09 -8.01 34.47
N ALA A 113 -52.03 -8.08 33.14
CA ALA A 113 -53.06 -8.70 32.31
C ALA A 113 -52.57 -10.11 31.90
N ALA A 114 -53.32 -11.14 32.29
CA ALA A 114 -53.04 -12.53 31.95
C ALA A 114 -53.37 -12.80 30.47
N CYS A 115 -52.38 -13.24 29.69
CA CYS A 115 -52.60 -13.81 28.35
C CYS A 115 -53.02 -15.29 28.46
N PRO A 116 -54.09 -15.73 27.79
CA PRO A 116 -54.57 -17.11 27.88
C PRO A 116 -53.90 -17.96 26.79
N PHE A 117 -52.63 -18.31 26.96
CA PHE A 117 -52.01 -19.34 26.13
C PHE A 117 -51.38 -20.40 27.03
N LYS A 118 -52.00 -21.59 27.05
CA LYS A 118 -51.40 -22.78 27.64
C LYS A 118 -50.09 -23.10 26.89
N PRO A 119 -48.95 -23.27 27.58
CA PRO A 119 -47.74 -23.70 26.92
C PRO A 119 -47.89 -25.15 26.47
N ILE A 120 -47.67 -25.40 25.18
CA ILE A 120 -47.45 -26.74 24.65
C ILE A 120 -46.06 -27.17 25.13
N ILE A 121 -45.98 -28.24 25.92
CA ILE A 121 -44.70 -28.85 26.35
C ILE A 121 -44.15 -29.64 25.15
N PRO A 122 -42.99 -29.28 24.58
CA PRO A 122 -42.34 -30.13 23.59
C PRO A 122 -41.75 -31.36 24.30
N ALA A 123 -41.89 -32.53 23.66
CA ALA A 123 -41.35 -33.80 24.13
C ALA A 123 -39.86 -33.70 24.49
N SER A 124 -39.44 -34.42 25.53
CA SER A 124 -38.08 -34.43 26.06
C SER A 124 -37.08 -34.94 25.02
N HIS A 125 -36.40 -34.03 24.34
CA HIS A 125 -35.11 -34.34 23.75
C HIS A 125 -34.10 -34.41 24.89
N ALA A 126 -33.40 -35.54 25.01
CA ALA A 126 -32.29 -35.70 25.92
C ALA A 126 -31.33 -34.53 25.75
N VAL A 127 -31.15 -33.75 26.82
CA VAL A 127 -30.22 -32.63 26.88
C VAL A 127 -28.82 -33.22 26.68
N PRO A 128 -28.09 -32.89 25.60
CA PRO A 128 -26.69 -33.25 25.50
C PRO A 128 -26.02 -32.64 26.72
N THR A 129 -25.32 -33.44 27.53
CA THR A 129 -24.47 -32.95 28.62
C THR A 129 -23.65 -31.79 28.08
N ALA A 130 -23.92 -30.58 28.57
CA ALA A 130 -23.36 -29.35 28.01
C ALA A 130 -21.84 -29.41 28.12
N GLY A 131 -21.17 -29.75 27.01
CA GLY A 131 -19.72 -29.64 26.90
C GLY A 131 -19.33 -28.20 27.20
N LYS A 132 -18.16 -28.00 27.82
CA LYS A 132 -17.63 -26.66 28.07
C LYS A 132 -17.64 -25.87 26.74
N PRO A 133 -18.15 -24.62 26.71
CA PRO A 133 -18.05 -23.78 25.53
C PRO A 133 -16.61 -23.68 25.03
N PHE A 134 -16.43 -23.53 23.72
CA PHE A 134 -15.10 -23.36 23.12
C PHE A 134 -14.40 -22.12 23.71
N ASP A 135 -13.17 -22.30 24.16
CA ASP A 135 -12.36 -21.22 24.76
C ASP A 135 -11.55 -20.51 23.67
N TYR A 136 -12.10 -19.41 23.18
CA TYR A 136 -11.45 -18.62 22.13
C TYR A 136 -10.18 -17.92 22.62
N GLU A 137 -10.17 -17.43 23.86
CA GLU A 137 -9.02 -16.70 24.44
C GLU A 137 -7.80 -17.63 24.54
N GLN A 138 -8.00 -18.90 24.91
CA GLN A 138 -6.92 -19.88 24.93
C GLN A 138 -6.20 -20.01 23.57
N VAL A 139 -6.95 -19.95 22.46
CA VAL A 139 -6.34 -20.00 21.11
C VAL A 139 -5.58 -18.72 20.80
N TYR A 140 -6.13 -17.55 21.15
CA TYR A 140 -5.46 -16.27 20.93
C TYR A 140 -4.13 -16.20 21.68
N GLU A 141 -4.14 -16.56 22.96
CA GLU A 141 -2.94 -16.62 23.80
C GLU A 141 -1.93 -17.61 23.24
N ALA A 142 -2.37 -18.79 22.78
CA ALA A 142 -1.48 -19.77 22.18
C ALA A 142 -0.81 -19.26 20.89
N GLU A 143 -1.54 -18.59 20.00
CA GLU A 143 -0.98 -18.00 18.77
C GLU A 143 -0.02 -16.84 19.06
N LEU A 144 -0.34 -15.99 20.04
CA LEU A 144 0.55 -14.90 20.49
C LEU A 144 1.82 -15.47 21.14
N GLN A 145 1.70 -16.53 21.94
CA GLN A 145 2.82 -17.16 22.58
C GLN A 145 3.80 -17.76 21.55
N LYS A 146 3.31 -18.28 20.41
CA LYS A 146 4.19 -18.70 19.29
C LYS A 146 5.03 -17.53 18.76
N LYS A 147 4.45 -16.34 18.64
CA LYS A 147 5.16 -15.11 18.20
C LYS A 147 6.18 -14.61 19.22
N HIS A 148 5.89 -14.76 20.51
CA HIS A 148 6.85 -14.44 21.57
C HIS A 148 7.99 -15.46 21.62
N GLN A 149 7.70 -16.76 21.50
CA GLN A 149 8.69 -17.83 21.50
C GLN A 149 9.64 -17.74 20.31
N ASP A 150 9.13 -17.47 19.10
CA ASP A 150 9.94 -17.37 17.89
C ASP A 150 10.52 -15.96 17.64
N LYS A 151 10.30 -15.04 18.60
CA LYS A 151 10.80 -13.66 18.64
C LYS A 151 10.34 -12.80 17.45
N SER A 152 9.28 -13.20 16.76
CA SER A 152 8.70 -12.44 15.65
C SER A 152 7.54 -11.52 16.06
N TYR A 153 7.18 -11.48 17.35
CA TYR A 153 6.25 -10.48 17.90
C TYR A 153 6.77 -9.05 17.66
N ARG A 154 5.89 -8.15 17.21
CA ARG A 154 6.28 -6.81 16.79
C ARG A 154 5.85 -5.78 17.81
N PHE A 155 6.81 -5.00 18.29
CA PHE A 155 6.56 -3.76 19.01
C PHE A 155 6.76 -2.60 18.04
N PHE A 156 5.74 -1.75 17.88
CA PHE A 156 5.83 -0.62 16.97
C PHE A 156 6.45 0.59 17.66
N ASN A 157 7.46 1.19 17.02
CA ASN A 157 8.07 2.43 17.48
C ASN A 157 7.12 3.61 17.17
N ASN A 158 6.85 4.43 18.18
CA ASN A 158 6.12 5.69 17.99
C ASN A 158 7.06 6.72 17.36
N ILE A 159 6.83 7.05 16.09
CA ILE A 159 7.68 7.94 15.28
C ILE A 159 6.80 8.93 14.53
N ASN A 160 6.99 10.22 14.82
CA ASN A 160 6.20 11.32 14.28
C ASN A 160 7.08 12.16 13.35
N ARG A 161 6.98 11.94 12.03
CA ARG A 161 7.84 12.59 11.03
C ARG A 161 7.55 14.09 10.93
N LEU A 162 8.61 14.90 10.90
CA LEU A 162 8.51 16.36 10.89
C LEU A 162 8.63 16.90 9.46
N ALA A 163 7.54 17.44 8.92
CA ALA A 163 7.51 17.94 7.53
C ALA A 163 8.55 19.05 7.26
N GLN A 164 8.73 19.96 8.23
CA GLN A 164 9.66 21.10 8.11
C GLN A 164 11.13 20.73 8.33
N GLN A 165 11.40 19.53 8.85
CA GLN A 165 12.76 19.08 9.19
C GLN A 165 13.07 17.71 8.59
N PHE A 166 12.39 17.32 7.51
CA PHE A 166 12.63 16.02 6.87
C PHE A 166 14.13 15.80 6.59
N PRO A 167 14.71 14.64 6.96
CA PRO A 167 14.07 13.38 7.36
C PRO A 167 13.96 13.15 8.88
N ARG A 168 13.92 14.21 9.69
CA ARG A 168 13.78 14.13 11.15
C ARG A 168 12.37 13.73 11.59
N ALA A 169 12.28 13.14 12.77
CA ALA A 169 11.06 12.80 13.47
C ALA A 169 11.27 12.98 14.98
N HIS A 170 10.20 12.92 15.77
CA HIS A 170 10.30 12.74 17.23
C HIS A 170 9.64 11.43 17.67
N THR A 171 10.04 10.91 18.83
CA THR A 171 9.45 9.69 19.39
C THR A 171 8.11 10.00 20.07
N ALA A 172 7.74 9.26 21.13
CA ALA A 172 6.59 9.60 21.95
C ALA A 172 6.74 10.96 22.67
N LYS A 173 7.98 11.43 22.85
CA LYS A 173 8.32 12.74 23.40
C LYS A 173 8.74 13.67 22.28
N ALA A 174 8.26 14.92 22.28
CA ALA A 174 8.51 15.87 21.20
C ALA A 174 9.98 16.32 21.17
N GLU A 175 10.63 16.35 22.33
CA GLU A 175 12.03 16.70 22.53
C GLU A 175 13.02 15.59 22.15
N ASP A 176 12.54 14.36 21.98
CA ASP A 176 13.36 13.19 21.62
C ASP A 176 13.37 13.02 20.10
N GLU A 177 14.16 13.84 19.42
CA GLU A 177 14.28 13.84 17.98
C GLU A 177 15.27 12.80 17.44
N VAL A 178 14.87 12.14 16.35
CA VAL A 178 15.63 11.10 15.67
C VAL A 178 15.68 11.36 14.16
N THR A 179 16.71 10.83 13.49
CA THR A 179 16.81 10.83 12.02
C THR A 179 16.26 9.52 11.47
N VAL A 180 15.29 9.58 10.56
CA VAL A 180 14.60 8.41 10.02
C VAL A 180 15.25 7.90 8.74
N TRP A 181 15.79 6.68 8.79
CA TRP A 181 16.54 6.05 7.70
C TRP A 181 15.83 4.86 7.06
N CYS A 182 14.63 4.51 7.52
CA CYS A 182 13.85 3.36 7.03
C CYS A 182 12.45 3.73 6.49
N SER A 183 12.20 5.02 6.25
CA SER A 183 10.97 5.50 5.61
C SER A 183 10.94 5.14 4.12
N ASN A 184 9.76 4.76 3.61
CA ASN A 184 9.56 4.58 2.17
C ASN A 184 9.08 5.86 1.45
N ASP A 185 9.03 7.00 2.13
CA ASP A 185 8.90 8.34 1.50
C ASP A 185 10.22 8.73 0.84
N TYR A 186 10.56 8.00 -0.21
CA TYR A 186 11.90 7.92 -0.79
C TYR A 186 12.44 9.24 -1.31
N LEU A 187 11.55 10.12 -1.75
CA LEU A 187 11.91 11.41 -2.36
C LEU A 187 11.46 12.59 -1.49
N GLY A 188 10.92 12.34 -0.29
CA GLY A 188 10.42 13.37 0.62
C GLY A 188 9.20 14.12 0.08
N MET A 189 8.40 13.46 -0.77
CA MET A 189 7.23 14.09 -1.38
C MET A 189 6.10 14.31 -0.38
N SER A 190 6.08 13.58 0.75
CA SER A 190 5.06 13.79 1.78
C SER A 190 5.15 15.16 2.46
N LYS A 191 6.27 15.88 2.28
CA LYS A 191 6.46 17.26 2.77
C LYS A 191 6.66 18.28 1.65
N ASN A 192 6.59 17.87 0.38
CA ASN A 192 6.84 18.77 -0.74
C ASN A 192 5.80 19.92 -0.70
N PRO A 193 6.23 21.20 -0.79
CA PRO A 193 5.31 22.33 -0.68
C PRO A 193 4.18 22.31 -1.71
N VAL A 194 4.44 21.90 -2.96
CA VAL A 194 3.41 21.80 -4.00
C VAL A 194 2.34 20.78 -3.61
N VAL A 195 2.77 19.63 -3.09
CA VAL A 195 1.86 18.57 -2.62
C VAL A 195 1.06 19.06 -1.41
N VAL A 196 1.72 19.58 -0.38
CA VAL A 196 1.08 19.99 0.87
C VAL A 196 0.07 21.13 0.65
N GLU A 197 0.44 22.17 -0.12
CA GLU A 197 -0.47 23.28 -0.41
C GLU A 197 -1.67 22.83 -1.27
N THR A 198 -1.44 21.99 -2.29
CA THR A 198 -2.54 21.39 -3.08
C THR A 198 -3.53 20.63 -2.19
N MET A 199 -3.03 19.87 -1.22
CA MET A 199 -3.88 19.15 -0.28
C MET A 199 -4.67 20.10 0.63
N LYS A 200 -4.06 21.17 1.16
CA LYS A 200 -4.72 22.18 1.99
C LYS A 200 -5.84 22.92 1.25
N GLU A 201 -5.58 23.34 0.02
CA GLU A 201 -6.57 23.98 -0.84
C GLU A 201 -7.75 23.03 -1.12
N THR A 202 -7.45 21.77 -1.42
CA THR A 202 -8.48 20.76 -1.69
C THR A 202 -9.31 20.44 -0.44
N LEU A 203 -8.69 20.36 0.74
CA LEU A 203 -9.38 20.20 2.02
C LEU A 203 -10.34 21.36 2.29
N SER A 204 -9.89 22.58 2.03
CA SER A 204 -10.70 23.79 2.25
C SER A 204 -11.94 23.82 1.35
N LYS A 205 -11.84 23.28 0.12
CA LYS A 205 -12.92 23.29 -0.87
C LYS A 205 -13.86 22.09 -0.77
N TYR A 206 -13.34 20.88 -0.57
CA TYR A 206 -14.10 19.63 -0.69
C TYR A 206 -14.25 18.88 0.64
N GLY A 207 -13.62 19.36 1.72
CA GLY A 207 -13.63 18.69 3.01
C GLY A 207 -12.74 17.44 3.05
N ALA A 208 -12.92 16.62 4.09
CA ALA A 208 -12.05 15.49 4.38
C ALA A 208 -12.36 14.24 3.54
N GLY A 209 -13.46 13.54 3.81
CA GLY A 209 -13.77 12.26 3.17
C GLY A 209 -14.50 12.39 1.83
N ALA A 210 -14.35 11.38 0.96
CA ALA A 210 -15.12 11.31 -0.29
C ALA A 210 -16.63 11.08 -0.05
N GLY A 211 -17.03 10.58 1.13
CA GLY A 211 -18.44 10.42 1.51
C GLY A 211 -19.16 9.22 0.90
N GLY A 212 -18.50 8.40 0.07
CA GLY A 212 -19.10 7.20 -0.49
C GLY A 212 -18.16 6.35 -1.35
N THR A 213 -18.70 5.29 -1.92
CA THR A 213 -17.97 4.42 -2.86
C THR A 213 -17.86 5.08 -4.23
N ARG A 214 -17.02 4.56 -5.14
CA ARG A 214 -16.93 5.09 -6.51
C ARG A 214 -18.30 5.17 -7.21
N ASN A 215 -19.18 4.20 -6.99
CA ASN A 215 -20.51 4.22 -7.63
C ASN A 215 -21.52 5.15 -6.92
N ILE A 216 -21.32 5.47 -5.65
CA ILE A 216 -22.30 6.19 -4.83
C ILE A 216 -21.61 7.43 -4.25
N ALA A 217 -21.71 8.55 -4.98
CA ALA A 217 -21.20 9.88 -4.60
C ALA A 217 -19.68 10.00 -4.33
N GLY A 218 -18.89 8.93 -4.42
CA GLY A 218 -17.43 8.95 -4.18
C GLY A 218 -16.56 8.99 -5.44
N ASN A 219 -17.13 9.24 -6.62
CA ASN A 219 -16.38 9.42 -7.88
C ASN A 219 -16.44 10.88 -8.32
N GLY A 220 -15.34 11.60 -8.13
CA GLY A 220 -15.19 12.99 -8.55
C GLY A 220 -14.28 13.15 -9.77
N ALA A 221 -14.29 14.34 -10.37
CA ALA A 221 -13.40 14.69 -11.48
C ALA A 221 -11.91 14.52 -11.13
N MET A 222 -11.53 14.74 -9.86
CA MET A 222 -10.15 14.53 -9.40
C MET A 222 -9.73 13.06 -9.45
N HIS A 223 -10.64 12.10 -9.17
CA HIS A 223 -10.34 10.67 -9.29
C HIS A 223 -10.07 10.28 -10.73
N LEU A 224 -10.91 10.78 -11.66
CA LEU A 224 -10.74 10.55 -13.09
C LEU A 224 -9.43 11.16 -13.59
N ALA A 225 -9.12 12.41 -13.20
CA ALA A 225 -7.89 13.08 -13.57
C ALA A 225 -6.63 12.34 -13.04
N LEU A 226 -6.67 11.79 -11.83
CA LEU A 226 -5.58 10.96 -11.32
C LEU A 226 -5.43 9.65 -12.12
N GLU A 227 -6.54 9.02 -12.50
CA GLU A 227 -6.52 7.81 -13.34
C GLU A 227 -5.94 8.11 -14.73
N ASP A 228 -6.32 9.23 -15.34
CA ASP A 228 -5.76 9.69 -16.62
C ASP A 228 -4.25 10.02 -16.49
N GLU A 229 -3.84 10.68 -15.40
CA GLU A 229 -2.45 11.03 -15.11
C GLU A 229 -1.56 9.78 -14.96
N LEU A 230 -2.08 8.74 -14.30
CA LEU A 230 -1.41 7.45 -14.12
C LEU A 230 -1.35 6.65 -15.42
N ALA A 231 -2.45 6.64 -16.19
CA ALA A 231 -2.48 6.03 -17.52
C ALA A 231 -1.44 6.69 -18.44
N ALA A 232 -1.37 8.02 -18.40
CA ALA A 232 -0.40 8.81 -19.14
C ALA A 232 1.04 8.46 -18.72
N LEU A 233 1.33 8.44 -17.40
CA LEU A 233 2.65 8.11 -16.85
C LEU A 233 3.20 6.79 -17.41
N HIS A 234 2.35 5.77 -17.48
CA HIS A 234 2.74 4.41 -17.87
C HIS A 234 2.57 4.12 -19.37
N HIS A 235 2.16 5.12 -20.16
CA HIS A 235 1.77 4.95 -21.56
C HIS A 235 0.77 3.81 -21.77
N LYS A 236 -0.23 3.74 -20.88
CA LYS A 236 -1.30 2.75 -20.94
C LYS A 236 -2.64 3.38 -21.31
N PRO A 237 -3.54 2.63 -21.99
CA PRO A 237 -4.86 3.14 -22.32
C PRO A 237 -5.72 3.56 -21.13
N ALA A 238 -5.55 2.94 -19.95
CA ALA A 238 -6.31 3.27 -18.75
C ALA A 238 -5.54 2.92 -17.47
N ALA A 239 -5.96 3.53 -16.36
CA ALA A 239 -5.57 3.16 -15.01
C ALA A 239 -6.78 3.15 -14.06
N LEU A 240 -6.62 2.51 -12.91
CA LEU A 240 -7.67 2.41 -11.89
C LEU A 240 -7.08 2.55 -10.50
N VAL A 241 -7.65 3.45 -9.69
CA VAL A 241 -7.15 3.77 -8.34
C VAL A 241 -7.89 2.97 -7.26
N PHE A 242 -7.12 2.46 -6.30
CA PHE A 242 -7.52 1.67 -5.14
C PHE A 242 -7.05 2.31 -3.83
N SER A 243 -7.60 1.85 -2.69
CA SER A 243 -7.23 2.33 -1.36
C SER A 243 -5.74 2.13 -1.00
N SER A 244 -5.10 1.10 -1.56
CA SER A 244 -3.66 0.85 -1.44
C SER A 244 -3.19 -0.09 -2.54
N CYS A 245 -1.88 -0.19 -2.78
CA CYS A 245 -1.37 -1.18 -3.73
C CYS A 245 -1.49 -2.62 -3.20
N TYR A 246 -1.63 -2.81 -1.87
CA TYR A 246 -2.00 -4.11 -1.33
C TYR A 246 -3.35 -4.56 -1.89
N VAL A 247 -4.35 -3.68 -1.82
CA VAL A 247 -5.70 -3.94 -2.35
C VAL A 247 -5.66 -4.04 -3.88
N ALA A 248 -4.90 -3.19 -4.57
CA ALA A 248 -4.77 -3.25 -6.03
C ALA A 248 -4.24 -4.61 -6.50
N ASN A 249 -3.15 -5.10 -5.91
CA ASN A 249 -2.58 -6.41 -6.24
C ASN A 249 -3.55 -7.55 -5.92
N ASP A 250 -4.08 -7.58 -4.68
CA ASP A 250 -4.99 -8.63 -4.23
C ASP A 250 -6.24 -8.70 -5.11
N ALA A 251 -6.94 -7.57 -5.26
CA ALA A 251 -8.19 -7.49 -6.00
C ALA A 251 -7.99 -7.77 -7.49
N THR A 252 -6.88 -7.31 -8.09
CA THR A 252 -6.63 -7.52 -9.51
C THR A 252 -6.26 -8.96 -9.82
N LEU A 253 -5.28 -9.53 -9.11
CA LEU A 253 -4.83 -10.90 -9.34
C LEU A 253 -5.94 -11.92 -9.03
N SER A 254 -6.69 -11.73 -7.95
CA SER A 254 -7.80 -12.62 -7.60
C SER A 254 -8.92 -12.58 -8.64
N THR A 255 -9.38 -11.38 -9.02
CA THR A 255 -10.49 -11.20 -9.96
C THR A 255 -10.11 -11.65 -11.37
N LEU A 256 -8.96 -11.21 -11.89
CA LEU A 256 -8.53 -11.52 -13.25
C LEU A 256 -8.36 -13.02 -13.45
N ALA A 257 -7.66 -13.69 -12.53
CA ALA A 257 -7.41 -15.12 -12.65
C ALA A 257 -8.69 -15.96 -12.55
N GLN A 258 -9.67 -15.56 -11.73
CA GLN A 258 -10.97 -16.24 -11.65
C GLN A 258 -11.83 -16.09 -12.92
N LYS A 259 -11.68 -14.96 -13.64
CA LYS A 259 -12.42 -14.70 -14.88
C LYS A 259 -11.81 -15.37 -16.10
N LEU A 260 -10.52 -15.68 -16.06
CA LEU A 260 -9.82 -16.40 -17.11
C LEU A 260 -10.04 -17.92 -16.95
N PRO A 261 -10.58 -18.63 -17.96
CA PRO A 261 -10.90 -20.05 -17.84
C PRO A 261 -9.64 -20.89 -17.64
N ASN A 262 -9.61 -21.70 -16.57
CA ASN A 262 -8.48 -22.57 -16.22
C ASN A 262 -7.13 -21.84 -16.09
N CYS A 263 -7.15 -20.56 -15.71
CA CYS A 263 -5.95 -19.74 -15.62
C CYS A 263 -4.86 -20.37 -14.75
N VAL A 264 -3.60 -20.20 -15.16
CA VAL A 264 -2.43 -20.56 -14.35
C VAL A 264 -1.62 -19.30 -14.02
N ILE A 265 -1.26 -19.12 -12.75
CA ILE A 265 -0.37 -18.03 -12.35
C ILE A 265 1.05 -18.56 -12.09
N LEU A 266 2.03 -17.97 -12.75
CA LEU A 266 3.44 -18.17 -12.50
C LEU A 266 3.94 -17.02 -11.62
N SER A 267 4.35 -17.31 -10.39
CA SER A 267 4.72 -16.31 -9.38
C SER A 267 6.21 -16.38 -9.07
N ASP A 268 6.89 -15.24 -9.05
CA ASP A 268 8.23 -15.17 -8.48
C ASP A 268 8.18 -15.60 -7.00
N ALA A 269 9.19 -16.34 -6.55
CA ALA A 269 9.28 -16.85 -5.18
C ALA A 269 9.35 -15.75 -4.11
N MET A 270 9.79 -14.55 -4.47
CA MET A 270 9.93 -13.41 -3.55
C MET A 270 8.85 -12.34 -3.71
N ASN A 271 7.77 -12.63 -4.45
CA ASN A 271 6.65 -11.72 -4.59
C ASN A 271 6.08 -11.25 -3.24
N HIS A 272 5.68 -9.99 -3.21
CA HIS A 272 5.09 -9.35 -2.05
C HIS A 272 3.82 -10.08 -1.56
N ALA A 273 3.58 -9.99 -0.26
CA ALA A 273 2.44 -10.64 0.40
C ALA A 273 1.09 -10.31 -0.24
N SER A 274 0.89 -9.09 -0.75
CA SER A 274 -0.35 -8.71 -1.43
C SER A 274 -0.60 -9.51 -2.72
N MET A 275 0.44 -9.75 -3.51
CA MET A 275 0.36 -10.57 -4.71
C MET A 275 0.10 -12.03 -4.33
N ILE A 276 0.81 -12.54 -3.31
CA ILE A 276 0.60 -13.89 -2.79
C ILE A 276 -0.85 -14.08 -2.32
N GLN A 277 -1.43 -13.11 -1.62
CA GLN A 277 -2.83 -13.19 -1.18
C GLN A 277 -3.80 -13.18 -2.37
N GLY A 278 -3.64 -12.27 -3.34
CA GLY A 278 -4.48 -12.27 -4.55
C GLY A 278 -4.44 -13.60 -5.31
N ILE A 279 -3.24 -14.17 -5.46
CA ILE A 279 -3.04 -15.49 -6.07
C ILE A 279 -3.72 -16.59 -5.24
N LYS A 280 -3.59 -16.58 -3.91
CA LYS A 280 -4.26 -17.56 -3.05
C LYS A 280 -5.78 -17.43 -3.09
N HIS A 281 -6.31 -16.21 -3.02
CA HIS A 281 -7.75 -15.91 -3.08
C HIS A 281 -8.36 -16.27 -4.43
N SER A 282 -7.57 -16.25 -5.51
CA SER A 282 -8.05 -16.68 -6.83
C SER A 282 -8.48 -18.15 -6.86
N GLY A 283 -7.84 -19.01 -6.05
CA GLY A 283 -8.06 -20.46 -6.06
C GLY A 283 -7.55 -21.19 -7.31
N VAL A 284 -6.90 -20.49 -8.25
CA VAL A 284 -6.43 -21.10 -9.51
C VAL A 284 -5.10 -21.85 -9.32
N LYS A 285 -4.71 -22.64 -10.33
CA LYS A 285 -3.41 -23.32 -10.33
C LYS A 285 -2.28 -22.28 -10.30
N LYS A 286 -1.33 -22.46 -9.39
CA LYS A 286 -0.13 -21.61 -9.30
C LYS A 286 1.15 -22.44 -9.44
N MET A 287 2.17 -21.84 -10.04
CA MET A 287 3.51 -22.39 -10.16
C MET A 287 4.50 -21.33 -9.69
N ILE A 288 5.42 -21.70 -8.80
CA ILE A 288 6.39 -20.74 -8.23
C ILE A 288 7.73 -20.94 -8.95
N PHE A 289 8.22 -19.91 -9.62
CA PHE A 289 9.57 -19.94 -10.19
C PHE A 289 10.58 -19.35 -9.20
N ARG A 290 11.85 -19.74 -9.34
CA ARG A 290 12.92 -19.30 -8.44
C ARG A 290 13.14 -17.80 -8.66
N HIS A 291 13.46 -17.08 -7.59
CA HIS A 291 13.56 -15.61 -7.65
C HIS A 291 14.47 -15.14 -8.80
N ASN A 292 13.94 -14.32 -9.70
CA ASN A 292 14.65 -13.78 -10.87
C ASN A 292 15.27 -14.83 -11.82
N ASP A 293 14.82 -16.09 -11.76
CA ASP A 293 15.28 -17.20 -12.59
C ASP A 293 14.34 -17.39 -13.80
N THR A 294 14.69 -16.73 -14.90
CA THR A 294 13.96 -16.81 -16.17
C THR A 294 14.10 -18.16 -16.86
N THR A 295 15.15 -18.94 -16.54
CA THR A 295 15.31 -20.32 -17.04
C THR A 295 14.27 -21.23 -16.38
N HIS A 296 14.14 -21.16 -15.05
CA HIS A 296 13.09 -21.91 -14.35
C HIS A 296 11.69 -21.50 -14.78
N LEU A 297 11.46 -20.19 -14.95
CA LEU A 297 10.20 -19.70 -15.49
C LEU A 297 9.89 -20.33 -16.84
N GLU A 298 10.86 -20.38 -17.75
CA GLU A 298 10.69 -21.01 -19.06
C GLU A 298 10.45 -22.53 -18.97
N GLU A 299 11.15 -23.24 -18.08
CA GLU A 299 10.90 -24.66 -17.81
C GLU A 299 9.44 -24.91 -17.39
N LEU A 300 8.91 -24.09 -16.48
CA LEU A 300 7.52 -24.19 -16.03
C LEU A 300 6.52 -23.84 -17.14
N LEU A 301 6.79 -22.78 -17.92
CA LEU A 301 5.94 -22.37 -19.06
C LEU A 301 5.83 -23.46 -20.11
N LYS A 302 6.91 -24.19 -20.41
CA LYS A 302 6.92 -25.32 -21.37
C LYS A 302 6.01 -26.47 -20.97
N THR A 303 5.67 -26.60 -19.69
CA THR A 303 4.75 -27.66 -19.21
C THR A 303 3.27 -27.34 -19.41
N LEU A 304 2.94 -26.12 -19.83
CA LEU A 304 1.57 -25.64 -19.95
C LEU A 304 1.14 -25.58 -21.42
N ASP A 305 -0.11 -25.98 -21.68
CA ASP A 305 -0.71 -25.84 -23.01
C ASP A 305 -0.76 -24.35 -23.43
N PRO A 306 -0.33 -23.99 -24.65
CA PRO A 306 -0.40 -22.61 -25.15
C PRO A 306 -1.79 -21.98 -25.09
N SER A 307 -2.87 -22.76 -25.22
CA SER A 307 -4.26 -22.28 -25.18
C SER A 307 -4.77 -21.91 -23.77
N ILE A 308 -4.09 -22.39 -22.71
CA ILE A 308 -4.45 -22.04 -21.33
C ILE A 308 -4.03 -20.59 -21.04
N PRO A 309 -4.90 -19.72 -20.51
CA PRO A 309 -4.51 -18.39 -20.06
C PRO A 309 -3.47 -18.44 -18.93
N LYS A 310 -2.43 -17.61 -19.03
CA LYS A 310 -1.31 -17.60 -18.09
C LYS A 310 -1.04 -16.17 -17.63
N ILE A 311 -0.75 -15.99 -16.34
CA ILE A 311 -0.29 -14.71 -15.78
C ILE A 311 1.10 -14.93 -15.19
N ILE A 312 2.10 -14.15 -15.60
CA ILE A 312 3.42 -14.11 -14.95
C ILE A 312 3.45 -12.90 -14.03
N ALA A 313 3.49 -13.14 -12.72
CA ALA A 313 3.44 -12.11 -11.68
C ALA A 313 4.81 -11.94 -11.01
N PHE A 314 5.37 -10.74 -11.04
CA PHE A 314 6.69 -10.42 -10.50
C PHE A 314 6.84 -8.93 -10.13
N GLU A 315 7.88 -8.59 -9.36
CA GLU A 315 8.24 -7.20 -9.03
C GLU A 315 9.38 -6.68 -9.91
N THR A 316 9.47 -5.37 -10.10
CA THR A 316 10.70 -4.75 -10.60
C THR A 316 11.72 -4.61 -9.49
N VAL A 317 11.51 -3.74 -8.51
CA VAL A 317 12.42 -3.54 -7.39
C VAL A 317 11.93 -4.34 -6.19
N TYR A 318 12.61 -5.45 -5.87
CA TYR A 318 12.22 -6.28 -4.74
C TYR A 318 12.57 -5.61 -3.43
N SER A 319 11.55 -5.33 -2.62
CA SER A 319 11.62 -4.41 -1.50
C SER A 319 12.70 -4.71 -0.44
N MET A 320 13.03 -5.97 -0.20
CA MET A 320 13.92 -6.38 0.90
C MET A 320 15.36 -6.67 0.47
N SER A 321 15.56 -7.15 -0.76
CA SER A 321 16.88 -7.45 -1.34
C SER A 321 17.43 -6.28 -2.15
N GLY A 322 16.56 -5.43 -2.71
CA GLY A 322 16.95 -4.41 -3.68
C GLY A 322 17.28 -4.97 -5.07
N THR A 323 17.04 -6.26 -5.32
CA THR A 323 17.25 -6.87 -6.64
C THR A 323 16.27 -6.30 -7.66
N ILE A 324 16.64 -6.35 -8.94
CA ILE A 324 15.84 -5.86 -10.06
C ILE A 324 15.31 -7.03 -10.89
N GLY A 325 14.02 -7.01 -11.17
CA GLY A 325 13.30 -7.94 -12.04
C GLY A 325 13.87 -7.97 -13.45
N LYS A 326 14.01 -9.16 -14.05
CA LYS A 326 14.40 -9.31 -15.47
C LYS A 326 13.24 -9.03 -16.43
N VAL A 327 12.73 -7.78 -16.41
CA VAL A 327 11.48 -7.39 -17.08
C VAL A 327 11.48 -7.78 -18.57
N ASN A 328 12.53 -7.41 -19.32
CA ASN A 328 12.60 -7.68 -20.75
C ASN A 328 12.55 -9.18 -21.08
N ASP A 329 13.29 -10.00 -20.33
CA ASP A 329 13.27 -11.45 -20.52
C ASP A 329 11.93 -12.07 -20.17
N ILE A 330 11.29 -11.59 -19.09
CA ILE A 330 9.98 -12.09 -18.69
C ILE A 330 8.91 -11.70 -19.71
N CYS A 331 8.90 -10.47 -20.24
CA CYS A 331 8.02 -10.04 -21.32
C CYS A 331 8.23 -10.88 -22.59
N ARG A 332 9.49 -11.16 -22.96
CA ARG A 332 9.81 -12.04 -24.09
C ARG A 332 9.25 -13.45 -23.90
N LEU A 333 9.41 -14.02 -22.70
CA LEU A 333 8.84 -15.34 -22.37
C LEU A 333 7.31 -15.30 -22.36
N ALA A 334 6.70 -14.24 -21.81
CA ALA A 334 5.26 -14.06 -21.81
C ALA A 334 4.70 -14.11 -23.24
N LYS A 335 5.28 -13.32 -24.14
CA LYS A 335 4.94 -13.33 -25.57
C LYS A 335 5.14 -14.70 -26.23
N LYS A 336 6.27 -15.37 -25.95
CA LYS A 336 6.60 -16.69 -26.52
C LYS A 336 5.60 -17.79 -26.13
N TYR A 337 5.08 -17.76 -24.90
CA TYR A 337 4.23 -18.83 -24.34
C TYR A 337 2.76 -18.42 -24.15
N GLY A 338 2.35 -17.26 -24.67
CA GLY A 338 0.97 -16.77 -24.60
C GLY A 338 0.52 -16.46 -23.17
N ALA A 339 1.38 -15.82 -22.39
CA ALA A 339 1.06 -15.30 -21.06
C ALA A 339 0.96 -13.78 -21.07
N ILE A 340 0.21 -13.23 -20.13
CA ILE A 340 0.26 -11.80 -19.80
C ILE A 340 1.18 -11.56 -18.59
N THR A 341 1.76 -10.38 -18.50
CA THR A 341 2.60 -9.96 -17.36
C THR A 341 1.82 -9.09 -16.38
N PHE A 342 1.92 -9.42 -15.09
CA PHE A 342 1.54 -8.56 -13.98
C PHE A 342 2.82 -8.08 -13.29
N LEU A 343 3.16 -6.82 -13.46
CA LEU A 343 4.39 -6.21 -12.97
C LEU A 343 4.10 -5.24 -11.84
N ASP A 344 4.64 -5.52 -10.65
CA ASP A 344 4.59 -4.60 -9.53
C ASP A 344 5.81 -3.66 -9.55
N GLU A 345 5.54 -2.36 -9.76
CA GLU A 345 6.52 -1.26 -9.79
C GLU A 345 6.47 -0.39 -8.52
N VAL A 346 5.91 -0.91 -7.42
CA VAL A 346 5.65 -0.15 -6.18
C VAL A 346 6.92 0.48 -5.58
N HIS A 347 8.05 -0.20 -5.69
CA HIS A 347 9.35 0.29 -5.22
C HIS A 347 10.17 0.93 -6.35
N ALA A 348 9.53 1.33 -7.44
CA ALA A 348 10.21 1.92 -8.59
C ALA A 348 9.57 3.22 -9.08
N VAL A 349 8.25 3.30 -9.10
CA VAL A 349 7.51 4.50 -9.51
C VAL A 349 7.99 5.72 -8.72
N GLY A 350 8.12 6.85 -9.40
CA GLY A 350 8.74 8.09 -8.95
C GLY A 350 10.27 8.12 -9.03
N MET A 351 10.96 6.96 -9.03
CA MET A 351 12.41 6.85 -8.81
C MET A 351 13.23 6.36 -10.00
N TYR A 352 12.60 5.65 -10.95
CA TYR A 352 13.28 5.10 -12.12
C TYR A 352 12.62 5.57 -13.41
N GLY A 353 13.45 5.62 -14.44
CA GLY A 353 13.14 6.20 -15.75
C GLY A 353 13.26 7.73 -15.77
N PRO A 354 13.27 8.34 -16.96
CA PRO A 354 13.40 9.79 -17.12
C PRO A 354 12.24 10.55 -16.44
N HIS A 355 11.04 9.97 -16.41
CA HIS A 355 9.84 10.61 -15.85
C HIS A 355 9.39 9.99 -14.52
N GLY A 356 10.11 9.00 -14.00
CA GLY A 356 9.69 8.30 -12.79
C GLY A 356 8.55 7.32 -13.03
N ALA A 357 8.34 6.78 -14.23
CA ALA A 357 7.30 5.79 -14.46
C ALA A 357 7.68 4.39 -13.93
N GLY A 358 8.97 4.11 -13.71
CA GLY A 358 9.43 2.86 -13.11
C GLY A 358 10.63 2.26 -13.83
N VAL A 359 11.00 1.03 -13.45
CA VAL A 359 12.12 0.32 -14.08
C VAL A 359 11.80 -0.03 -15.52
N ALA A 360 10.55 -0.39 -15.85
CA ALA A 360 10.16 -0.70 -17.22
C ALA A 360 10.36 0.50 -18.16
N GLU A 361 10.14 1.73 -17.67
CA GLU A 361 10.51 2.96 -18.39
C GLU A 361 12.03 3.12 -18.52
N HIS A 362 12.76 2.84 -17.43
CA HIS A 362 14.20 3.00 -17.35
C HIS A 362 14.97 2.09 -18.31
N LEU A 363 14.46 0.89 -18.58
CA LEU A 363 15.13 -0.07 -19.48
C LEU A 363 15.24 0.44 -20.92
N ASP A 364 14.38 1.37 -21.33
CA ASP A 364 14.48 2.11 -22.61
C ASP A 364 14.62 3.63 -22.36
N PHE A 365 15.47 4.02 -21.40
CA PHE A 365 15.59 5.40 -20.91
C PHE A 365 15.63 6.46 -22.04
N ALA A 366 16.56 6.33 -22.98
CA ALA A 366 16.74 7.29 -24.07
C ALA A 366 15.53 7.31 -25.02
N GLY A 367 14.93 6.14 -25.27
CA GLY A 367 13.73 6.00 -26.09
C GLY A 367 12.50 6.61 -25.44
N ASN A 368 12.41 6.63 -24.10
CA ASN A 368 11.30 7.18 -23.34
C ASN A 368 11.43 8.68 -23.05
N LEU A 369 12.66 9.23 -22.95
CA LEU A 369 12.91 10.62 -22.50
C LEU A 369 12.09 11.69 -23.25
N ASN A 370 11.94 11.56 -24.57
CA ASN A 370 11.18 12.51 -25.40
C ASN A 370 10.06 11.83 -26.19
N ARG A 371 9.56 10.70 -25.67
CA ARG A 371 8.60 9.87 -26.42
C ARG A 371 7.22 10.51 -26.41
N PRO A 372 6.60 10.78 -27.57
CA PRO A 372 5.21 11.20 -27.60
C PRO A 372 4.30 10.05 -27.17
N GLN A 373 3.17 10.38 -26.54
CA GLN A 373 2.20 9.40 -26.03
C GLN A 373 1.74 8.37 -27.09
N ASN A 374 1.63 8.80 -28.36
CA ASN A 374 1.16 7.98 -29.48
C ASN A 374 2.30 7.39 -30.32
N SER A 375 3.49 7.22 -29.74
CA SER A 375 4.66 6.68 -30.46
C SER A 375 4.42 5.23 -30.92
N PRO A 376 4.72 4.89 -32.20
CA PRO A 376 4.58 3.52 -32.70
C PRO A 376 5.72 2.60 -32.26
N VAL A 377 6.80 3.13 -31.69
CA VAL A 377 7.93 2.35 -31.20
C VAL A 377 7.55 1.69 -29.87
N GLN A 378 7.64 0.36 -29.84
CA GLN A 378 7.30 -0.44 -28.65
C GLN A 378 8.52 -0.56 -27.72
N THR A 379 8.42 -0.03 -26.50
CA THR A 379 9.42 -0.14 -25.43
C THR A 379 9.10 -1.32 -24.50
N VAL A 380 9.99 -1.62 -23.56
CA VAL A 380 9.77 -2.61 -22.49
C VAL A 380 8.53 -2.23 -21.67
N MET A 381 8.34 -0.95 -21.32
CA MET A 381 7.13 -0.50 -20.62
C MET A 381 5.85 -0.82 -21.41
N ASP A 382 5.87 -0.71 -22.74
CA ASP A 382 4.71 -1.06 -23.57
C ASP A 382 4.45 -2.56 -23.61
N GLN A 383 5.49 -3.39 -23.50
CA GLN A 383 5.38 -4.86 -23.49
C GLN A 383 4.79 -5.42 -22.20
N VAL A 384 4.73 -4.63 -21.12
CA VAL A 384 4.10 -5.04 -19.86
C VAL A 384 2.58 -4.89 -19.96
N ASP A 385 1.81 -5.96 -19.78
CA ASP A 385 0.35 -5.89 -19.90
C ASP A 385 -0.33 -5.11 -18.75
N ILE A 386 0.13 -5.35 -17.52
CA ILE A 386 -0.45 -4.77 -16.30
C ILE A 386 0.67 -4.29 -15.40
N ILE A 387 0.68 -2.99 -15.11
CA ILE A 387 1.56 -2.39 -14.12
C ILE A 387 0.75 -2.09 -12.87
N SER A 388 1.22 -2.50 -11.69
CA SER A 388 0.70 -2.01 -10.43
C SER A 388 1.70 -1.07 -9.75
N GLY A 389 1.18 -0.08 -9.03
CA GLY A 389 1.99 0.90 -8.33
C GLY A 389 1.32 1.45 -7.09
N THR A 390 2.09 2.17 -6.27
CA THR A 390 1.62 2.80 -5.03
C THR A 390 1.69 4.32 -5.13
N LEU A 391 0.83 5.00 -4.39
CA LEU A 391 0.91 6.44 -4.15
C LEU A 391 1.60 6.78 -2.82
N GLY A 392 1.85 5.77 -1.97
CA GLY A 392 2.34 5.96 -0.60
C GLY A 392 3.83 5.74 -0.37
N LYS A 393 4.65 5.80 -1.42
CA LYS A 393 6.12 5.69 -1.32
C LYS A 393 6.79 6.93 -1.89
N ALA A 394 7.40 6.83 -3.07
CA ALA A 394 8.07 7.98 -3.70
C ALA A 394 7.13 9.17 -3.93
N PHE A 395 5.84 8.93 -4.20
CA PHE A 395 4.82 9.98 -4.33
C PHE A 395 4.33 10.57 -3.00
N GLY A 396 4.68 9.98 -1.85
CA GLY A 396 4.51 10.61 -0.53
C GLY A 396 3.08 10.72 0.02
N VAL A 397 2.07 10.07 -0.58
CA VAL A 397 0.67 10.15 -0.13
C VAL A 397 0.14 8.77 0.31
N VAL A 398 -1.03 8.32 -0.16
CA VAL A 398 -1.56 6.97 0.08
C VAL A 398 -2.51 6.57 -1.05
N GLY A 399 -2.54 5.27 -1.36
CA GLY A 399 -3.31 4.71 -2.45
C GLY A 399 -2.49 3.70 -3.25
N GLY A 400 -3.14 3.01 -4.17
CA GLY A 400 -2.48 2.20 -5.17
C GLY A 400 -3.27 2.20 -6.46
N TYR A 401 -2.69 1.65 -7.52
CA TYR A 401 -3.34 1.63 -8.82
C TYR A 401 -2.86 0.45 -9.64
N ILE A 402 -3.63 0.16 -10.69
CA ILE A 402 -3.17 -0.60 -11.85
C ILE A 402 -3.25 0.26 -13.10
N ALA A 403 -2.39 0.02 -14.08
CA ALA A 403 -2.43 0.61 -15.41
C ALA A 403 -2.27 -0.49 -16.46
N GLY A 404 -3.04 -0.44 -17.55
CA GLY A 404 -3.02 -1.46 -18.59
C GLY A 404 -4.05 -1.19 -19.68
N SER A 405 -4.49 -2.24 -20.37
CA SER A 405 -5.52 -2.09 -21.40
C SER A 405 -6.85 -1.60 -20.82
N ALA A 406 -7.58 -0.78 -21.58
CA ALA A 406 -8.86 -0.22 -21.15
C ALA A 406 -9.87 -1.32 -20.79
N ALA A 407 -9.94 -2.39 -21.59
CA ALA A 407 -10.84 -3.51 -21.32
C ALA A 407 -10.48 -4.27 -20.03
N MET A 408 -9.20 -4.47 -19.74
CA MET A 408 -8.76 -5.12 -18.50
C MET A 408 -9.09 -4.24 -17.29
N VAL A 409 -8.75 -2.96 -17.36
CA VAL A 409 -9.08 -1.98 -16.30
C VAL A 409 -10.59 -1.95 -16.05
N ASP A 410 -11.40 -1.91 -17.11
CA ASP A 410 -12.85 -1.83 -17.01
C ASP A 410 -13.47 -3.11 -16.44
N MET A 411 -12.91 -4.27 -16.77
CA MET A 411 -13.29 -5.54 -16.16
C MET A 411 -12.98 -5.53 -14.67
N ILE A 412 -11.78 -5.10 -14.25
CA ILE A 412 -11.44 -5.01 -12.83
C ILE A 412 -12.35 -4.03 -12.09
N ARG A 413 -12.56 -2.83 -12.66
CA ARG A 413 -13.51 -1.82 -12.14
C ARG A 413 -14.91 -2.38 -11.92
N SER A 414 -15.36 -3.29 -12.80
CA SER A 414 -16.72 -3.83 -12.81
C SER A 414 -16.91 -5.09 -11.96
N TYR A 415 -15.83 -5.83 -11.65
CA TYR A 415 -15.93 -7.13 -10.98
C TYR A 415 -15.18 -7.22 -9.65
N ALA A 416 -14.18 -6.37 -9.40
CA ALA A 416 -13.32 -6.52 -8.23
C ALA A 416 -14.01 -5.99 -6.95
N PRO A 417 -14.36 -6.85 -5.97
CA PRO A 417 -15.09 -6.42 -4.79
C PRO A 417 -14.27 -5.45 -3.91
N GLY A 418 -12.95 -5.63 -3.87
CA GLY A 418 -12.02 -4.74 -3.17
C GLY A 418 -11.94 -3.31 -3.75
N PHE A 419 -12.47 -3.10 -4.96
CA PHE A 419 -12.67 -1.78 -5.55
C PHE A 419 -14.10 -1.26 -5.33
N ILE A 420 -15.11 -2.10 -5.55
CA ILE A 420 -16.53 -1.67 -5.59
C ILE A 420 -17.08 -1.36 -4.20
N PHE A 421 -16.78 -2.19 -3.21
CA PHE A 421 -17.43 -2.17 -1.89
C PHE A 421 -16.56 -1.51 -0.82
N THR A 422 -15.88 -0.42 -1.20
CA THR A 422 -15.06 0.38 -0.29
C THR A 422 -15.27 1.87 -0.55
N THR A 423 -15.10 2.69 0.49
CA THR A 423 -15.14 4.14 0.38
C THR A 423 -13.97 4.62 -0.49
N SER A 424 -14.25 5.57 -1.38
CA SER A 424 -13.23 6.15 -2.27
C SER A 424 -12.17 6.94 -1.50
N LEU A 425 -10.98 7.09 -2.09
CA LEU A 425 -9.91 7.88 -1.48
C LEU A 425 -10.37 9.34 -1.26
N PRO A 426 -10.00 9.98 -0.14
CA PRO A 426 -10.24 11.40 0.11
C PRO A 426 -9.81 12.30 -1.06
N PRO A 427 -10.61 13.32 -1.45
CA PRO A 427 -10.24 14.23 -2.54
C PRO A 427 -8.88 14.90 -2.36
N ALA A 428 -8.53 15.31 -1.14
CA ALA A 428 -7.23 15.91 -0.84
C ALA A 428 -6.07 14.94 -1.10
N ILE A 429 -6.24 13.66 -0.78
CA ILE A 429 -5.23 12.62 -1.04
C ILE A 429 -5.05 12.41 -2.55
N VAL A 430 -6.16 12.41 -3.30
CA VAL A 430 -6.14 12.28 -4.76
C VAL A 430 -5.41 13.47 -5.40
N ALA A 431 -5.77 14.70 -5.02
CA ALA A 431 -5.14 15.91 -5.54
C ALA A 431 -3.64 16.00 -5.20
N GLY A 432 -3.26 15.66 -3.96
CA GLY A 432 -1.86 15.60 -3.56
C GLY A 432 -1.06 14.57 -4.35
N ALA A 433 -1.64 13.40 -4.63
CA ALA A 433 -0.99 12.38 -5.44
C ALA A 433 -0.79 12.84 -6.89
N THR A 434 -1.82 13.45 -7.51
CA THR A 434 -1.71 14.04 -8.85
C THR A 434 -0.59 15.08 -8.91
N ALA A 435 -0.56 16.02 -7.94
CA ALA A 435 0.48 17.03 -7.86
C ALA A 435 1.88 16.43 -7.70
N SER A 436 2.03 15.39 -6.88
CA SER A 436 3.32 14.70 -6.70
C SER A 436 3.78 14.02 -7.99
N ILE A 437 2.88 13.36 -8.72
CA ILE A 437 3.21 12.68 -9.99
C ILE A 437 3.66 13.72 -11.02
N GLN A 438 2.90 14.80 -11.18
CA GLN A 438 3.21 15.87 -12.12
C GLN A 438 4.53 16.56 -11.79
N TYR A 439 4.82 16.78 -10.51
CA TYR A 439 6.10 17.32 -10.07
C TYR A 439 7.27 16.40 -10.44
N LEU A 440 7.21 15.13 -10.03
CA LEU A 440 8.29 14.17 -10.24
C LEU A 440 8.49 13.79 -11.71
N ARG A 441 7.44 13.87 -12.54
CA ARG A 441 7.56 13.69 -14.00
C ARG A 441 8.52 14.71 -14.61
N ASN A 442 8.51 15.94 -14.09
CA ASN A 442 9.25 17.06 -14.64
C ASN A 442 10.56 17.36 -13.89
N SER A 443 10.76 16.78 -12.70
CA SER A 443 11.96 16.99 -11.88
C SER A 443 12.80 15.72 -11.78
N PRO A 444 14.00 15.68 -12.40
CA PRO A 444 14.94 14.57 -12.21
C PRO A 444 15.78 14.72 -10.93
N HIS A 445 15.80 15.91 -10.33
CA HIS A 445 16.67 16.27 -9.21
C HIS A 445 16.56 15.29 -8.03
N GLU A 446 15.33 14.94 -7.63
CA GLU A 446 15.09 14.03 -6.51
C GLU A 446 15.66 12.64 -6.79
N ARG A 447 15.52 12.13 -8.03
CA ARG A 447 16.04 10.81 -8.41
C ARG A 447 17.56 10.81 -8.41
N ILE A 448 18.17 11.84 -8.99
CA ILE A 448 19.64 11.96 -9.05
C ILE A 448 20.21 12.02 -7.64
N ALA A 449 19.70 12.90 -6.78
CA ALA A 449 20.17 13.04 -5.40
C ALA A 449 20.01 11.75 -4.60
N GLN A 450 18.87 11.04 -4.75
CA GLN A 450 18.67 9.75 -4.09
C GLN A 450 19.72 8.72 -4.52
N GLN A 451 19.98 8.60 -5.82
CA GLN A 451 20.94 7.63 -6.35
C GLN A 451 22.36 7.96 -5.90
N THR A 452 22.75 9.24 -5.93
CA THR A 452 24.05 9.69 -5.41
C THR A 452 24.21 9.34 -3.93
N ASN A 453 23.26 9.74 -3.08
CA ASN A 453 23.31 9.43 -1.64
C ASN A 453 23.34 7.92 -1.36
N THR A 454 22.57 7.13 -2.12
CA THR A 454 22.59 5.66 -2.00
C THR A 454 23.98 5.10 -2.30
N ARG A 455 24.60 5.55 -3.40
CA ARG A 455 25.91 5.05 -3.84
C ARG A 455 27.01 5.44 -2.87
N THR A 456 27.02 6.69 -2.42
CA THR A 456 27.94 7.16 -1.38
C THR A 456 27.82 6.28 -0.14
N LEU A 457 26.60 6.09 0.39
CA LEU A 457 26.41 5.24 1.57
C LEU A 457 26.85 3.80 1.34
N LYS A 458 26.53 3.19 0.19
CA LYS A 458 26.96 1.82 -0.13
C LYS A 458 28.50 1.70 -0.17
N ALA A 459 29.18 2.67 -0.79
CA ALA A 459 30.63 2.70 -0.90
C ALA A 459 31.31 2.86 0.47
N GLU A 460 30.82 3.78 1.30
CA GLU A 460 31.35 4.02 2.65
C GLU A 460 31.16 2.82 3.58
N LEU A 461 29.98 2.17 3.54
CA LEU A 461 29.76 0.94 4.31
C LEU A 461 30.64 -0.21 3.82
N ALA A 462 30.87 -0.33 2.51
CA ALA A 462 31.76 -1.34 1.95
C ALA A 462 33.21 -1.10 2.38
N ALA A 463 33.68 0.15 2.45
CA ALA A 463 35.01 0.50 2.93
C ALA A 463 35.24 0.10 4.41
N LEU A 464 34.17 0.03 5.21
CA LEU A 464 34.19 -0.45 6.59
C LEU A 464 33.94 -1.97 6.72
N ASP A 465 33.89 -2.71 5.61
CA ASP A 465 33.58 -4.15 5.59
C ASP A 465 32.20 -4.46 6.22
N ILE A 466 31.26 -3.51 6.23
CA ILE A 466 29.88 -3.71 6.70
C ILE A 466 29.08 -4.47 5.61
N PRO A 467 28.36 -5.56 5.96
CA PRO A 467 27.78 -6.48 4.98
C PRO A 467 26.49 -5.97 4.34
N VAL A 468 26.62 -5.06 3.38
CA VAL A 468 25.51 -4.66 2.51
C VAL A 468 25.18 -5.82 1.56
N VAL A 469 23.91 -6.26 1.52
CA VAL A 469 23.45 -7.24 0.53
C VAL A 469 23.55 -6.62 -0.88
N PRO A 470 24.35 -7.19 -1.80
CA PRO A 470 24.63 -6.58 -3.08
C PRO A 470 23.35 -6.38 -3.90
N ASN A 471 23.11 -5.15 -4.36
CA ASN A 471 22.01 -4.85 -5.26
C ASN A 471 22.20 -3.55 -6.06
N PRO A 472 21.56 -3.42 -7.25
CA PRO A 472 21.71 -2.25 -8.12
C PRO A 472 20.66 -1.13 -7.86
N SER A 473 19.89 -1.20 -6.78
CA SER A 473 18.77 -0.28 -6.47
C SER A 473 19.13 0.79 -5.41
N HIS A 474 18.13 1.60 -5.04
CA HIS A 474 18.19 2.62 -3.99
C HIS A 474 18.17 2.06 -2.55
N ILE A 475 18.04 0.74 -2.38
CA ILE A 475 17.87 0.09 -1.08
C ILE A 475 19.24 -0.35 -0.56
N VAL A 476 19.52 -0.08 0.72
CA VAL A 476 20.77 -0.45 1.41
C VAL A 476 20.45 -1.44 2.55
N PRO A 477 20.20 -2.72 2.21
CA PRO A 477 20.01 -3.79 3.18
C PRO A 477 21.34 -4.21 3.83
N VAL A 478 21.50 -4.02 5.14
CA VAL A 478 22.68 -4.47 5.89
C VAL A 478 22.38 -5.77 6.62
N LEU A 479 23.06 -6.85 6.25
CA LEU A 479 22.85 -8.20 6.76
C LEU A 479 23.31 -8.33 8.22
N VAL A 480 22.43 -8.85 9.07
CA VAL A 480 22.73 -9.20 10.47
C VAL A 480 22.63 -10.71 10.69
N GLY A 481 21.62 -11.36 10.11
CA GLY A 481 21.48 -12.83 10.09
C GLY A 481 20.98 -13.48 11.38
N ASP A 482 20.55 -12.68 12.37
CA ASP A 482 19.84 -13.13 13.56
C ASP A 482 18.80 -12.09 14.00
N ALA A 483 17.61 -12.54 14.42
CA ALA A 483 16.47 -11.67 14.72
C ALA A 483 16.61 -10.89 16.03
N GLU A 484 17.14 -11.51 17.10
CA GLU A 484 17.32 -10.85 18.39
C GLU A 484 18.45 -9.83 18.29
N VAL A 485 19.56 -10.22 17.66
CA VAL A 485 20.71 -9.33 17.44
C VAL A 485 20.35 -8.16 16.51
N CYS A 486 19.61 -8.40 15.43
CA CYS A 486 19.16 -7.34 14.52
C CYS A 486 18.25 -6.35 15.24
N LYS A 487 17.33 -6.84 16.07
CA LYS A 487 16.49 -5.98 16.91
C LYS A 487 17.32 -5.18 17.91
N ALA A 488 18.26 -5.80 18.62
CA ALA A 488 19.11 -5.12 19.59
C ALA A 488 19.92 -3.99 18.94
N ALA A 489 20.50 -4.23 17.75
CA ALA A 489 21.22 -3.21 16.99
C ALA A 489 20.31 -2.04 16.57
N SER A 490 19.09 -2.33 16.10
CA SER A 490 18.08 -1.32 15.77
C SER A 490 17.67 -0.48 16.99
N ASP A 491 17.46 -1.13 18.14
CA ASP A 491 17.10 -0.46 19.39
C ASP A 491 18.26 0.37 19.97
N GLU A 492 19.52 -0.05 19.80
CA GLU A 492 20.70 0.73 20.17
C GLU A 492 20.88 1.97 19.29
N LEU A 493 20.76 1.82 17.96
CA LEU A 493 20.78 2.94 17.02
C LEU A 493 19.71 3.99 17.38
N LEU A 494 18.51 3.54 17.71
CA LEU A 494 17.43 4.44 18.07
C LEU A 494 17.71 5.18 19.39
N ARG A 495 17.99 4.45 20.47
CA ARG A 495 18.08 5.03 21.82
C ARG A 495 19.39 5.78 22.08
N SER A 496 20.51 5.29 21.57
CA SER A 496 21.84 5.81 21.89
C SER A 496 22.37 6.77 20.84
N HIS A 497 21.87 6.68 19.60
CA HIS A 497 22.39 7.44 18.47
C HIS A 497 21.35 8.34 17.78
N GLY A 498 20.08 8.29 18.21
CA GLY A 498 19.00 9.06 17.58
C GLY A 498 18.78 8.67 16.12
N ILE A 499 19.03 7.41 15.76
CA ILE A 499 18.93 6.88 14.39
C ILE A 499 17.81 5.85 14.35
N TYR A 500 16.75 6.13 13.60
CA TYR A 500 15.70 5.15 13.37
C TYR A 500 15.94 4.36 12.08
N VAL A 501 16.48 3.15 12.25
CA VAL A 501 16.54 2.10 11.21
C VAL A 501 15.84 0.87 11.74
N GLN A 502 14.80 0.41 11.06
CA GLN A 502 14.03 -0.75 11.49
C GLN A 502 14.76 -2.07 11.21
N SER A 503 14.76 -2.97 12.20
CA SER A 503 15.11 -4.39 12.03
C SER A 503 14.03 -5.13 11.24
N ILE A 504 14.45 -5.86 10.21
CA ILE A 504 13.57 -6.64 9.34
C ILE A 504 13.82 -8.13 9.58
N ASN A 505 12.79 -8.79 10.14
CA ASN A 505 12.81 -10.20 10.52
C ASN A 505 11.72 -11.01 9.80
N TYR A 506 11.67 -12.31 10.04
CA TYR A 506 10.58 -13.19 9.58
C TYR A 506 9.19 -12.64 10.00
N PRO A 507 8.14 -12.75 9.15
CA PRO A 507 8.10 -13.38 7.83
C PRO A 507 8.50 -12.46 6.66
N THR A 508 9.00 -11.25 6.91
CA THR A 508 9.32 -10.30 5.85
C THR A 508 10.56 -10.74 5.05
N VAL A 509 11.54 -11.35 5.72
CA VAL A 509 12.71 -12.00 5.12
C VAL A 509 12.86 -13.43 5.67
N PRO A 510 13.54 -14.34 4.96
CA PRO A 510 13.84 -15.67 5.47
C PRO A 510 14.62 -15.63 6.79
N ARG A 511 14.44 -16.66 7.64
CA ARG A 511 15.22 -16.80 8.87
C ARG A 511 16.71 -16.95 8.56
N GLY A 512 17.56 -16.27 9.32
CA GLY A 512 19.00 -16.22 9.07
C GLY A 512 19.41 -15.24 7.98
N GLU A 513 18.48 -14.40 7.49
CA GLU A 513 18.73 -13.28 6.57
C GLU A 513 18.19 -11.94 7.09
N GLU A 514 18.02 -11.85 8.41
CA GLU A 514 17.59 -10.64 9.12
C GLU A 514 18.54 -9.49 8.82
N ARG A 515 17.98 -8.29 8.66
CA ARG A 515 18.72 -7.14 8.15
C ARG A 515 18.19 -5.82 8.66
N LEU A 516 19.07 -4.83 8.74
CA LEU A 516 18.70 -3.42 8.86
C LEU A 516 18.43 -2.89 7.45
N ARG A 517 17.22 -2.39 7.20
CA ARG A 517 16.86 -1.87 5.88
C ARG A 517 16.96 -0.36 5.86
N ILE A 518 18.04 0.15 5.27
CA ILE A 518 18.31 1.57 5.13
C ILE A 518 17.86 2.04 3.74
N THR A 519 17.22 3.20 3.68
CA THR A 519 16.65 3.78 2.47
C THR A 519 16.98 5.28 2.42
N PRO A 520 18.18 5.63 1.94
CA PRO A 520 18.59 7.03 1.78
C PRO A 520 17.62 7.77 0.86
N THR A 521 17.50 9.07 1.11
CA THR A 521 16.63 9.98 0.36
C THR A 521 17.45 11.22 -0.03
N PRO A 522 16.92 12.08 -0.92
CA PRO A 522 17.55 13.39 -1.21
C PRO A 522 17.71 14.29 0.01
N GLY A 523 16.92 14.07 1.07
CA GLY A 523 16.99 14.88 2.29
C GLY A 523 18.06 14.45 3.30
N HIS A 524 18.70 13.30 3.09
CA HIS A 524 19.80 12.86 3.96
C HIS A 524 21.09 13.56 3.54
N THR A 525 21.58 14.48 4.36
CA THR A 525 22.81 15.23 4.10
C THR A 525 24.06 14.38 4.38
N ASP A 526 25.22 14.85 3.89
CA ASP A 526 26.51 14.20 4.16
C ASP A 526 26.82 14.11 5.66
N GLU A 527 26.46 15.13 6.44
CA GLU A 527 26.60 15.11 7.90
C GLU A 527 25.76 13.99 8.54
N MET A 528 24.50 13.86 8.11
CA MET A 528 23.62 12.79 8.58
C MET A 528 24.14 11.41 8.17
N MET A 529 24.63 11.25 6.93
CA MET A 529 25.27 10.01 6.45
C MET A 529 26.50 9.68 7.30
N GLY A 530 27.39 10.64 7.54
CA GLY A 530 28.56 10.46 8.40
C GLY A 530 28.19 10.04 9.83
N HIS A 531 27.14 10.62 10.41
CA HIS A 531 26.62 10.21 11.72
C HIS A 531 26.08 8.78 11.71
N LEU A 532 25.34 8.40 10.66
CA LEU A 532 24.85 7.04 10.48
C LEU A 532 26.00 6.04 10.41
N ILE A 533 27.00 6.30 9.57
CA ILE A 533 28.14 5.40 9.32
C ILE A 533 28.93 5.17 10.60
N ARG A 534 29.31 6.24 11.31
CA ARG A 534 30.03 6.13 12.60
C ARG A 534 29.23 5.37 13.66
N SER A 535 27.92 5.59 13.71
CA SER A 535 27.03 4.91 14.66
C SER A 535 26.87 3.43 14.33
N LEU A 536 26.70 3.08 13.04
CA LEU A 536 26.66 1.68 12.60
C LEU A 536 27.95 0.95 12.93
N GLU A 537 29.11 1.54 12.61
CA GLU A 537 30.41 0.93 12.93
C GLU A 537 30.58 0.71 14.43
N SER A 538 30.17 1.68 15.25
CA SER A 538 30.20 1.54 16.71
C SER A 538 29.32 0.39 17.21
N VAL A 539 28.08 0.29 16.71
CA VAL A 539 27.15 -0.81 17.02
C VAL A 539 27.69 -2.15 16.53
N TRP A 540 28.31 -2.20 15.34
CA TRP A 540 28.92 -3.41 14.78
C TRP A 540 30.05 -3.93 15.66
N GLN A 541 30.95 -3.04 16.09
CA GLN A 541 32.08 -3.38 16.94
C GLN A 541 31.63 -3.85 18.33
N ARG A 542 30.75 -3.09 19.00
CA ARG A 542 30.29 -3.42 20.37
C ARG A 542 29.57 -4.76 20.44
N ASN A 543 28.76 -5.07 19.43
CA ASN A 543 27.98 -6.29 19.39
C ASN A 543 28.70 -7.46 18.70
N GLY A 544 29.95 -7.27 18.24
CA GLY A 544 30.72 -8.31 17.57
C GLY A 544 30.05 -8.84 16.30
N LEU A 545 29.36 -7.98 15.55
CA LEU A 545 28.58 -8.38 14.39
C LEU A 545 29.48 -8.80 13.23
N LYS A 546 29.04 -9.82 12.48
CA LYS A 546 29.78 -10.32 11.33
C LYS A 546 29.96 -9.24 10.28
N ARG A 547 31.20 -9.11 9.79
CA ARG A 547 31.59 -8.28 8.65
C ARG A 547 31.44 -9.04 7.33
N THR A 548 31.55 -8.34 6.20
CA THR A 548 31.44 -8.94 4.86
C THR A 548 32.47 -10.06 4.67
N SER A 549 33.73 -9.82 5.02
CA SER A 549 34.80 -10.81 4.99
C SER A 549 34.46 -12.09 5.78
N GLN A 550 33.88 -11.94 6.98
CA GLN A 550 33.50 -13.06 7.85
C GLN A 550 32.28 -13.83 7.33
N TRP A 551 31.31 -13.14 6.71
CA TRP A 551 30.22 -13.80 6.00
C TRP A 551 30.75 -14.65 4.85
N LYS A 552 31.62 -14.10 4.00
CA LYS A 552 32.25 -14.82 2.89
C LYS A 552 32.99 -16.07 3.38
N ALA A 553 33.81 -15.93 4.42
CA ALA A 553 34.56 -17.05 5.01
C ALA A 553 33.69 -18.17 5.61
N THR A 554 32.41 -17.91 5.91
CA THR A 554 31.47 -18.89 6.47
C THR A 554 30.47 -19.43 5.44
N GLY A 555 30.77 -19.29 4.14
CA GLY A 555 29.94 -19.76 3.03
C GLY A 555 28.92 -18.74 2.51
N GLY A 556 28.85 -17.56 3.15
CA GLY A 556 28.01 -16.45 2.73
C GLY A 556 26.51 -16.64 2.91
N ARG A 557 25.76 -15.55 2.74
CA ARG A 557 24.30 -15.52 2.93
C ARG A 557 23.66 -14.33 2.22
N ALA A 558 22.42 -14.49 1.74
CA ALA A 558 21.64 -13.40 1.12
C ALA A 558 22.41 -12.65 0.01
N GLY A 559 23.29 -13.33 -0.74
CA GLY A 559 24.13 -12.72 -1.78
C GLY A 559 25.45 -12.12 -1.28
N VAL A 560 25.67 -12.00 0.03
CA VAL A 560 26.98 -11.68 0.64
C VAL A 560 27.83 -12.95 0.64
N VAL A 561 28.39 -13.31 -0.51
CA VAL A 561 29.12 -14.57 -0.76
C VAL A 561 30.49 -14.31 -1.37
N GLU A 562 31.38 -15.30 -1.29
CA GLU A 562 32.69 -15.24 -1.95
C GLU A 562 32.52 -15.22 -3.49
N GLY A 563 33.33 -14.43 -4.18
CA GLY A 563 33.25 -14.28 -5.64
C GLY A 563 31.99 -13.55 -6.16
N ALA A 564 31.18 -12.94 -5.29
CA ALA A 564 30.04 -12.13 -5.71
C ALA A 564 30.51 -10.98 -6.60
N VAL A 565 29.87 -10.83 -7.76
CA VAL A 565 30.10 -9.70 -8.67
C VAL A 565 29.37 -8.48 -8.13
N ASP A 566 30.06 -7.35 -8.02
CA ASP A 566 29.43 -6.10 -7.62
C ASP A 566 28.36 -5.70 -8.65
N PRO A 567 27.11 -5.47 -8.20
CA PRO A 567 26.01 -5.21 -9.10
C PRO A 567 26.19 -3.83 -9.71
N THR A 568 26.14 -3.77 -11.04
CA THR A 568 26.12 -2.49 -11.77
C THR A 568 24.84 -1.75 -11.43
N PRO A 569 24.90 -0.52 -10.88
CA PRO A 569 23.72 0.29 -10.62
C PRO A 569 22.87 0.46 -11.89
N ILE A 570 21.55 0.46 -11.74
CA ILE A 570 20.65 0.59 -12.90
C ILE A 570 20.75 1.96 -13.56
N TRP A 571 20.84 3.03 -12.75
CA TRP A 571 21.21 4.36 -13.23
C TRP A 571 22.68 4.33 -13.65
N THR A 572 23.00 4.88 -14.81
CA THR A 572 24.39 5.05 -15.27
C THR A 572 24.95 6.40 -14.82
N GLU A 573 26.27 6.57 -14.81
CA GLU A 573 26.91 7.88 -14.55
C GLU A 573 26.37 8.97 -15.47
N ALA A 574 26.22 8.63 -16.77
CA ALA A 574 25.70 9.54 -17.78
C ALA A 574 24.26 10.00 -17.49
N GLN A 575 23.39 9.09 -17.05
CA GLN A 575 22.00 9.44 -16.68
C GLN A 575 21.92 10.27 -15.39
N LEU A 576 22.91 10.14 -14.49
CA LEU A 576 23.01 10.96 -13.28
C LEU A 576 23.69 12.31 -13.51
N GLY A 577 24.24 12.55 -14.70
CA GLY A 577 25.02 13.75 -14.99
C GLY A 577 26.34 13.82 -14.22
N LEU A 578 26.83 12.67 -13.73
CA LEU A 578 28.13 12.56 -13.05
C LEU A 578 29.22 12.48 -14.12
N SER A 579 29.89 13.60 -14.39
CA SER A 579 31.05 13.62 -15.30
C SER A 579 32.26 12.94 -14.66
N ALA A 580 33.23 12.51 -15.48
CA ALA A 580 34.48 11.91 -15.01
C ALA A 580 35.28 12.81 -14.03
N SER A 581 34.99 14.11 -13.92
CA SER A 581 35.63 15.02 -12.97
C SER A 581 35.09 14.91 -11.54
N VAL A 582 33.86 14.43 -11.33
CA VAL A 582 33.28 14.22 -9.99
C VAL A 582 33.91 13.02 -9.29
N LEU A 583 34.40 12.04 -10.06
CA LEU A 583 35.18 10.89 -9.56
C LEU A 583 36.50 11.32 -8.89
N GLY A 584 37.04 12.50 -9.25
CA GLY A 584 38.23 13.07 -8.60
C GLY A 584 37.97 13.46 -7.15
N HIS A 585 36.79 13.99 -6.82
CA HIS A 585 36.46 14.35 -5.44
C HIS A 585 36.11 13.15 -4.57
N LEU A 586 35.50 12.09 -5.13
CA LEU A 586 35.28 10.84 -4.40
C LEU A 586 36.59 10.09 -4.09
N LYS A 587 37.62 10.19 -4.95
CA LYS A 587 38.96 9.65 -4.65
C LYS A 587 39.76 10.48 -3.65
N VAL A 588 39.58 11.81 -3.62
CA VAL A 588 40.36 12.69 -2.71
C VAL A 588 39.88 12.56 -1.26
N VAL A 589 38.63 12.17 -1.02
CA VAL A 589 38.12 11.93 0.35
C VAL A 589 38.61 10.57 0.91
N THR A 590 38.93 9.59 0.06
CA THR A 590 39.46 8.28 0.51
C THR A 590 40.94 8.29 0.89
N ASP A 591 41.72 9.29 0.46
CA ASP A 591 43.17 9.36 0.71
C ASP A 591 43.55 10.24 1.93
N ALA A 592 42.57 10.88 2.59
CA ALA A 592 42.81 11.68 3.79
C ALA A 592 42.63 10.84 5.07
N ALA A 593 43.63 10.01 5.39
CA ALA A 593 43.76 9.43 6.72
C ALA A 593 44.08 10.55 7.75
N PRO A 594 43.52 10.51 8.98
CA PRO A 594 43.86 11.48 10.01
C PRO A 594 45.26 11.18 10.54
N GLN A 595 46.23 12.07 10.29
CA GLN A 595 47.46 12.07 11.06
C GLN A 595 47.21 12.69 12.43
N ASP A 596 47.39 11.85 13.45
CA ASP A 596 47.53 12.22 14.84
C ASP A 596 48.51 13.38 15.02
N THR A 597 48.09 14.42 15.74
CA THR A 597 49.01 15.26 16.52
C THR A 597 48.36 15.64 17.84
N LEU A 598 48.46 14.72 18.79
CA LEU A 598 48.50 15.03 20.21
C LEU A 598 49.85 15.67 20.53
N THR A 599 49.86 16.97 20.82
CA THR A 599 50.84 17.56 21.73
C THR A 599 50.16 18.61 22.58
N ALA A 600 50.10 18.31 23.87
CA ALA A 600 49.74 19.22 24.94
C ALA A 600 50.74 20.37 25.05
N GLN A 601 50.27 21.59 25.33
CA GLN A 601 50.87 22.43 26.36
C GLN A 601 49.93 23.56 26.79
N ALA A 602 50.00 23.83 28.08
CA ALA A 602 49.12 24.69 28.85
C ALA A 602 49.56 26.17 28.84
N THR A 603 48.66 26.98 29.39
CA THR A 603 48.85 28.28 30.07
C THR A 603 48.86 29.60 29.29
N ALA A 604 48.03 30.50 29.86
CA ALA A 604 48.13 31.95 29.97
C ALA A 604 47.47 32.85 28.90
N GLN A 605 46.33 33.42 29.30
CA GLN A 605 45.89 34.79 28.99
C GLN A 605 46.95 35.85 29.37
N PRO A 606 46.83 37.12 28.93
CA PRO A 606 45.68 37.76 28.28
C PRO A 606 45.86 38.13 26.80
#